data_AF-A0A9E5SI24-F1
#
_entry.id   AF-A0A9E5SI24-F1
#
_cell.length_a   1.000
_cell.length_b   1.000
_cell.length_c   1.000
_cell.angle_alpha   90.00
_cell.angle_beta   90.00
_cell.angle_gamma   90.00
#
_symmetry.space_group_name_H-M   'P 1'
#
loop_
_entity.id
_entity.type
_entity.pdbx_description
1 polymer ?
#
loop_
_entity_poly.entity_id
_entity_poly.type
_entity_poly.pdbx_seq_one_letter_code
_entity_poly.pdbx_strand_id
1 'polypeptide(L)'
;MEYIEKAKTIYSTGEITSRTYFQKSTVSEISSVSLTLDCMSNLWLDDVIAIIEDRSTDNSGYICGASYEVSCTEPLKNASITFTYNPDQFLYDCEEDLSVAFIDSESKSFKLIPTKVDSIHGTATAEMKNVGTYALVDSLVFEGGTRDISELNPSNTPWAMTCDTGDIISLIDLDYIEKSNGYFSVTNASELASVAFYVNTNEDYEYSTTIISIENDIDLSGYAWAPMGWTDYPEEHPFSGWINGNSHTISGLTIDSNDSDVGFIGWGLCSVYDLTLNNASVSGSDCVGVLVGQAIGGEYLNCHAEGTVRGNMAGSLIGYEASITMKDCSADVLVNGELFDFLSWNEKEKSEIIIEDPVTITMDAEYTVTRPEVTGYQNLGWMVIYNGEEVLHRNAENEYSYQYFANDPGTYEIYLTAYVSGQYVPISNTLTYTIE
;
A
#
# COMPACT_ATOMS: atom_id res chain seq x y z
N MET A 1 -18.92 -9.75 8.75
CA MET A 1 -19.77 -9.36 9.91
C MET A 1 -19.34 -10.12 11.16
N GLU A 2 -18.24 -9.69 11.77
CA GLU A 2 -18.01 -9.73 13.24
C GLU A 2 -16.62 -9.10 13.49
N TYR A 3 -16.57 -7.77 13.57
CA TYR A 3 -15.47 -7.08 14.25
C TYR A 3 -15.89 -6.91 15.71
N ILE A 4 -15.05 -7.37 16.64
CA ILE A 4 -15.33 -7.32 18.07
C ILE A 4 -15.12 -5.88 18.55
N GLU A 5 -16.21 -5.11 18.68
CA GLU A 5 -16.23 -3.85 19.44
C GLU A 5 -15.98 -4.14 20.92
N LYS A 6 -14.93 -3.54 21.50
CA LYS A 6 -14.77 -3.41 22.95
C LYS A 6 -14.81 -1.94 23.36
N ALA A 7 -15.99 -1.32 23.23
CA ALA A 7 -16.25 -0.03 23.84
C ALA A 7 -16.12 -0.09 25.38
N LYS A 8 -15.33 0.82 25.98
CA LYS A 8 -15.31 1.04 27.45
C LYS A 8 -15.82 2.44 27.78
N THR A 9 -17.03 2.53 28.34
CA THR A 9 -17.56 3.78 28.91
C THR A 9 -16.98 4.03 30.31
N ILE A 10 -16.37 5.19 30.57
CA ILE A 10 -15.84 5.56 31.90
C ILE A 10 -16.26 6.99 32.28
N TYR A 11 -16.55 7.21 33.57
CA TYR A 11 -16.90 8.52 34.14
C TYR A 11 -15.77 9.06 35.04
N SER A 12 -15.29 10.28 34.74
CA SER A 12 -14.38 11.16 35.50
C SER A 12 -12.96 10.65 35.81
N THR A 13 -11.96 11.46 35.42
CA THR A 13 -10.50 11.33 35.68
C THR A 13 -10.01 9.89 35.82
N GLY A 14 -9.83 9.23 34.69
CA GLY A 14 -9.33 7.86 34.62
C GLY A 14 -8.22 7.74 33.58
N GLU A 15 -7.15 7.06 33.97
CA GLU A 15 -6.13 6.57 33.07
C GLU A 15 -6.72 5.33 32.36
N ILE A 16 -7.01 5.44 31.06
CA ILE A 16 -7.50 4.29 30.29
C ILE A 16 -6.27 3.53 29.82
N THR A 17 -5.94 2.38 30.42
CA THR A 17 -4.95 1.47 29.86
C THR A 17 -5.68 0.42 29.01
N SER A 18 -5.55 0.47 27.68
CA SER A 18 -5.81 -0.72 26.87
C SER A 18 -4.54 -1.58 26.89
N ARG A 19 -4.68 -2.88 27.22
CA ARG A 19 -3.62 -3.86 27.00
C ARG A 19 -4.05 -4.69 25.82
N THR A 20 -3.27 -4.63 24.77
CA THR A 20 -3.55 -5.36 23.55
C THR A 20 -2.72 -6.63 23.55
N TYR A 21 -3.36 -7.78 23.32
CA TYR A 21 -2.68 -9.04 23.02
C TYR A 21 -2.92 -9.31 21.54
N PHE A 22 -1.86 -9.33 20.72
CA PHE A 22 -1.96 -9.76 19.33
C PHE A 22 -0.90 -10.79 18.96
N GLN A 23 -1.31 -11.62 17.98
CA GLN A 23 -0.53 -12.61 17.25
C GLN A 23 0.18 -11.88 16.09
N LYS A 24 1.35 -12.41 15.72
CA LYS A 24 2.55 -11.68 15.24
C LYS A 24 2.57 -11.31 13.74
N SER A 25 3.06 -10.12 13.43
CA SER A 25 3.99 -9.84 12.30
C SER A 25 5.00 -8.77 12.75
N THR A 26 6.14 -8.65 12.07
CA THR A 26 7.40 -8.03 12.54
C THR A 26 7.41 -6.49 12.55
N VAL A 27 6.39 -5.85 13.11
CA VAL A 27 6.34 -4.40 13.37
C VAL A 27 6.65 -4.15 14.85
N SER A 28 7.23 -3.00 15.17
CA SER A 28 7.30 -2.51 16.54
C SER A 28 5.92 -2.57 17.20
N GLU A 29 5.77 -3.33 18.29
CA GLU A 29 4.48 -3.53 18.93
C GLU A 29 4.19 -2.38 19.91
N ILE A 30 3.12 -1.63 19.67
CA ILE A 30 2.51 -0.76 20.67
C ILE A 30 1.79 -1.66 21.69
N SER A 31 2.43 -1.85 22.84
CA SER A 31 1.97 -2.71 23.92
C SER A 31 0.74 -2.17 24.67
N SER A 32 0.58 -0.85 24.70
CA SER A 32 -0.61 -0.19 25.25
C SER A 32 -0.74 1.26 24.78
N VAL A 33 -1.97 1.77 24.77
CA VAL A 33 -2.25 3.20 24.68
C VAL A 33 -2.96 3.67 25.93
N SER A 34 -2.55 4.84 26.41
CA SER A 34 -3.23 5.54 27.48
C SER A 34 -3.70 6.93 27.10
N LEU A 35 -4.89 7.27 27.60
CA LEU A 35 -5.51 8.58 27.46
C LEU A 35 -5.63 9.23 28.83
N THR A 36 -5.19 10.48 28.92
CA THR A 36 -5.45 11.36 30.05
C THR A 36 -6.25 12.54 29.55
N LEU A 37 -7.39 12.86 30.15
CA LEU A 37 -8.20 14.02 29.74
C LEU A 37 -9.17 14.45 30.85
N ASP A 38 -9.53 15.74 30.82
CA ASP A 38 -10.59 16.32 31.65
C ASP A 38 -11.87 16.50 30.81
N CYS A 39 -12.82 15.57 30.91
CA CYS A 39 -14.16 15.76 30.32
C CYS A 39 -15.27 15.32 31.28
N MET A 40 -16.44 15.96 31.17
CA MET A 40 -17.63 15.71 31.99
C MET A 40 -18.64 14.75 31.32
N SER A 41 -18.30 14.11 30.20
CA SER A 41 -19.22 13.30 29.39
C SER A 41 -18.60 11.98 28.91
N ASN A 42 -19.37 11.16 28.19
CA ASN A 42 -18.98 9.80 27.79
C ASN A 42 -17.81 9.82 26.79
N LEU A 43 -16.79 9.02 27.06
CA LEU A 43 -15.69 8.72 26.13
C LEU A 43 -15.89 7.38 25.45
N TRP A 44 -15.53 7.33 24.18
CA TRP A 44 -15.35 6.11 23.42
C TRP A 44 -13.93 6.13 22.87
N LEU A 45 -13.17 5.10 23.23
CA LEU A 45 -11.95 4.73 22.55
C LEU A 45 -12.32 3.46 21.81
N ASP A 46 -12.53 3.60 20.51
CA ASP A 46 -12.80 2.46 19.65
C ASP A 46 -11.52 2.17 18.87
N ASP A 47 -11.17 0.89 18.79
CA ASP A 47 -10.14 0.43 17.88
C ASP A 47 -10.70 0.66 16.47
N VAL A 48 -10.34 1.77 15.86
CA VAL A 48 -10.57 1.96 14.44
C VAL A 48 -9.35 1.40 13.76
N ILE A 49 -9.55 0.30 13.05
CA ILE A 49 -8.65 -0.03 11.95
C ILE A 49 -8.89 1.07 10.91
N ALA A 50 -8.25 2.24 11.10
CA ALA A 50 -7.91 3.04 9.95
C ALA A 50 -6.89 2.15 9.25
N ILE A 51 -7.33 1.52 8.16
CA ILE A 51 -6.48 0.75 7.26
C ILE A 51 -5.46 1.75 6.73
N ILE A 52 -4.35 1.86 7.43
CA ILE A 52 -3.04 1.91 6.80
C ILE A 52 -2.53 0.51 7.12
N GLU A 53 -3.07 -0.47 6.38
CA GLU A 53 -2.66 -1.86 6.54
C GLU A 53 -1.20 -1.97 6.08
N ASP A 54 -0.35 -2.32 7.03
CA ASP A 54 0.97 -2.84 6.75
C ASP A 54 0.82 -4.24 6.18
N ARG A 55 1.08 -4.41 4.89
CA ARG A 55 1.76 -5.61 4.35
C ARG A 55 2.59 -5.30 3.11
N SER A 56 3.81 -4.82 3.29
CA SER A 56 4.91 -5.34 2.46
C SER A 56 6.27 -5.05 3.08
N THR A 57 7.05 -6.12 3.20
CA THR A 57 8.49 -6.09 3.36
C THR A 57 9.14 -5.17 2.32
N ASP A 58 9.99 -4.28 2.81
CA ASP A 58 10.91 -3.39 2.07
C ASP A 58 10.37 -1.98 1.74
N ASN A 59 10.64 -1.06 2.70
CA ASN A 59 10.83 0.39 2.55
C ASN A 59 9.67 1.27 2.03
N SER A 60 8.64 1.51 2.88
CA SER A 60 7.79 2.70 2.78
C SER A 60 7.01 2.98 4.08
N GLY A 61 7.14 4.18 4.66
CA GLY A 61 6.21 4.78 5.65
C GLY A 61 5.88 4.00 6.92
N TYR A 62 6.74 4.01 7.95
CA TYR A 62 6.44 3.29 9.20
C TYR A 62 5.39 4.01 10.06
N ILE A 63 4.17 3.49 10.04
CA ILE A 63 3.33 3.51 11.23
C ILE A 63 3.92 2.53 12.22
N CYS A 64 4.23 3.00 13.41
CA CYS A 64 4.91 2.19 14.43
C CYS A 64 3.92 1.32 15.24
N GLY A 65 2.64 1.27 14.87
CA GLY A 65 1.60 0.39 15.44
C GLY A 65 0.16 0.91 15.23
N ALA A 66 -0.83 0.30 15.89
CA ALA A 66 -2.25 0.61 15.66
C ALA A 66 -2.61 2.10 15.84
N SER A 67 -3.57 2.58 15.04
CA SER A 67 -4.20 3.89 15.23
C SER A 67 -5.43 3.78 16.15
N TYR A 68 -5.80 4.90 16.78
CA TYR A 68 -6.87 4.95 17.77
C TYR A 68 -7.81 6.12 17.49
N GLU A 69 -9.10 5.85 17.31
CA GLU A 69 -10.10 6.90 17.22
C GLU A 69 -10.52 7.35 18.61
N VAL A 70 -10.42 8.65 18.85
CA VAL A 70 -10.89 9.29 20.07
C VAL A 70 -12.13 10.08 19.73
N SER A 71 -13.27 9.66 20.29
CA SER A 71 -14.52 10.41 20.17
C SER A 71 -15.04 10.85 21.54
N CYS A 72 -15.53 12.09 21.59
CA CYS A 72 -16.09 12.70 22.79
C CYS A 72 -17.21 13.68 22.40
N THR A 73 -18.27 13.73 23.20
CA THR A 73 -19.42 14.63 22.97
C THR A 73 -19.15 16.08 23.37
N GLU A 74 -18.02 16.35 24.03
CA GLU A 74 -17.60 17.68 24.49
C GLU A 74 -16.17 17.97 24.04
N PRO A 75 -15.78 19.26 23.87
CA PRO A 75 -14.41 19.61 23.50
C PRO A 75 -13.37 19.08 24.49
N LEU A 76 -12.27 18.54 23.99
CA LEU A 76 -11.17 18.05 24.81
C LEU A 76 -10.54 19.18 25.64
N LYS A 77 -10.24 18.89 26.91
CA LYS A 77 -9.48 19.78 27.81
C LYS A 77 -8.41 18.99 28.55
N ASN A 78 -7.21 19.55 28.64
CA ASN A 78 -6.05 18.92 29.27
C ASN A 78 -5.85 17.47 28.80
N ALA A 79 -6.08 17.22 27.51
CA ALA A 79 -6.08 15.88 26.95
C ALA A 79 -4.70 15.53 26.39
N SER A 80 -4.25 14.31 26.61
CA SER A 80 -3.04 13.75 26.03
C SER A 80 -3.21 12.26 25.73
N ILE A 81 -2.55 11.82 24.68
CA ILE A 81 -2.42 10.42 24.29
C ILE A 81 -0.97 9.99 24.50
N THR A 82 -0.79 8.81 25.08
CA THR A 82 0.51 8.18 25.28
C THR A 82 0.49 6.81 24.64
N PHE A 83 1.38 6.60 23.68
CA PHE A 83 1.68 5.29 23.12
C PHE A 83 2.81 4.66 23.91
N THR A 84 2.66 3.38 24.29
CA THR A 84 3.72 2.58 24.91
C THR A 84 4.15 1.52 23.93
N TYR A 85 5.42 1.50 23.59
CA TYR A 85 6.03 0.60 22.62
C TYR A 85 7.19 -0.17 23.24
N ASN A 86 7.64 -1.24 22.57
CA ASN A 86 8.85 -1.96 22.98
C ASN A 86 10.09 -1.39 22.27
N PRO A 87 11.02 -0.72 22.97
CA PRO A 87 12.24 -0.17 22.37
C PRO A 87 13.07 -1.20 21.60
N ASP A 88 13.13 -2.45 22.11
CA ASP A 88 13.94 -3.51 21.50
C ASP A 88 13.38 -4.04 20.16
N GLN A 89 12.18 -3.61 19.75
CA GLN A 89 11.56 -4.02 18.48
C GLN A 89 11.76 -3.01 17.35
N PHE A 90 12.28 -1.81 17.63
CA PHE A 90 12.62 -0.83 16.61
C PHE A 90 13.98 -1.17 15.98
N LEU A 91 14.03 -1.19 14.64
CA LEU A 91 15.27 -1.38 13.88
C LEU A 91 15.88 -0.01 13.56
N TYR A 92 17.16 0.22 13.94
CA TYR A 92 17.90 1.49 13.72
C TYR A 92 17.39 2.70 14.54
N ASP A 93 17.95 3.90 14.31
CA ASP A 93 17.76 5.16 15.07
C ASP A 93 16.32 5.75 15.05
N CYS A 94 15.32 4.99 14.60
CA CYS A 94 13.93 5.43 14.41
C CYS A 94 13.19 5.86 15.69
N GLU A 95 13.73 5.58 16.89
CA GLU A 95 13.16 6.07 18.14
C GLU A 95 13.31 7.59 18.32
N GLU A 96 14.36 8.21 17.77
CA GLU A 96 14.57 9.66 17.87
C GLU A 96 13.54 10.44 17.05
N ASP A 97 12.96 9.78 16.05
CA ASP A 97 12.07 10.37 15.06
C ASP A 97 10.60 9.99 15.29
N LEU A 98 10.24 9.37 16.41
CA LEU A 98 8.85 9.04 16.70
C LEU A 98 7.99 10.29 16.94
N SER A 99 6.87 10.39 16.23
CA SER A 99 5.84 11.41 16.43
C SER A 99 4.43 10.83 16.45
N VAL A 100 3.50 11.54 17.08
CA VAL A 100 2.08 11.24 17.02
C VAL A 100 1.45 12.02 15.86
N ALA A 101 0.87 11.30 14.91
CA ALA A 101 0.02 11.86 13.87
C ALA A 101 -1.43 11.97 14.38
N PHE A 102 -2.06 13.12 14.19
CA PHE A 102 -3.52 13.28 14.29
C PHE A 102 -4.11 13.29 12.89
N ILE A 103 -5.03 12.38 12.63
CA ILE A 103 -5.79 12.26 11.40
C ILE A 103 -7.19 12.79 11.68
N ASP A 104 -7.53 13.89 11.01
CA ASP A 104 -8.86 14.48 11.08
C ASP A 104 -9.85 13.57 10.34
N SER A 105 -10.88 13.07 11.03
CA SER A 105 -11.80 12.11 10.42
C SER A 105 -12.74 12.74 9.39
N GLU A 106 -12.95 14.07 9.45
CA GLU A 106 -13.80 14.83 8.53
C GLU A 106 -13.01 15.28 7.29
N SER A 107 -11.80 15.82 7.48
CA SER A 107 -10.99 16.31 6.35
C SER A 107 -9.98 15.30 5.81
N LYS A 108 -9.85 14.13 6.45
CA LYS A 108 -8.88 13.05 6.18
C LYS A 108 -7.40 13.44 6.24
N SER A 109 -7.10 14.73 6.29
CA SER A 109 -5.75 15.28 6.52
C SER A 109 -5.15 14.83 7.84
N PHE A 110 -3.84 14.64 7.86
CA PHE A 110 -3.10 14.44 9.09
C PHE A 110 -2.23 15.63 9.45
N LYS A 111 -1.80 15.70 10.72
CA LYS A 111 -0.73 16.57 11.18
C LYS A 111 0.11 15.86 12.23
N LEU A 112 1.42 16.07 12.19
CA LEU A 112 2.29 15.67 13.29
C LEU A 112 2.07 16.59 14.48
N ILE A 113 1.97 16.00 15.66
CA ILE A 113 1.80 16.72 16.92
C ILE A 113 3.15 16.69 17.64
N PRO A 114 3.58 17.81 18.25
CA PRO A 114 4.74 17.82 19.13
C PRO A 114 4.65 16.68 20.16
N THR A 115 5.58 15.75 20.03
CA THR A 115 5.57 14.48 20.77
C THR A 115 6.78 14.42 21.69
N LYS A 116 6.54 14.05 22.94
CA LYS A 116 7.60 13.79 23.90
C LYS A 116 7.87 12.30 23.93
N VAL A 117 9.02 11.90 23.41
CA VAL A 117 9.51 10.52 23.44
C VAL A 117 10.37 10.29 24.69
N ASP A 118 10.15 9.17 25.37
CA ASP A 118 10.97 8.64 26.45
C ASP A 118 11.40 7.21 26.07
N SER A 119 12.56 7.13 25.41
CA SER A 119 13.15 5.88 24.90
C SER A 119 13.50 4.89 26.00
N ILE A 120 13.83 5.37 27.21
CA ILE A 120 14.16 4.50 28.35
C ILE A 120 12.94 3.67 28.77
N HIS A 121 11.75 4.25 28.66
CA HIS A 121 10.50 3.61 29.08
C HIS A 121 9.61 3.19 27.89
N GLY A 122 10.06 3.42 26.65
CA GLY A 122 9.30 3.12 25.44
C GLY A 122 7.97 3.85 25.37
N THR A 123 7.96 5.17 25.59
CA THR A 123 6.71 5.95 25.51
C THR A 123 6.81 7.17 24.61
N ALA A 124 5.74 7.46 23.88
CA ALA A 124 5.58 8.67 23.07
C ALA A 124 4.26 9.36 23.46
N THR A 125 4.34 10.60 23.94
CA THR A 125 3.18 11.33 24.47
C THR A 125 2.94 12.64 23.73
N ALA A 126 1.69 12.89 23.33
CA ALA A 126 1.29 14.11 22.63
C ALA A 126 0.04 14.76 23.26
N GLU A 127 -0.02 16.09 23.21
CA GLU A 127 -1.21 16.86 23.64
C GLU A 127 -2.31 16.79 22.58
N MET A 128 -3.52 16.45 22.99
CA MET A 128 -4.68 16.33 22.11
C MET A 128 -5.54 17.59 22.17
N LYS A 129 -5.81 18.17 21.01
CA LYS A 129 -6.66 19.36 20.88
C LYS A 129 -8.03 19.07 20.28
N ASN A 130 -8.16 17.97 19.54
CA ASN A 130 -9.34 17.62 18.76
C ASN A 130 -9.73 16.16 19.02
N VAL A 131 -10.99 15.82 18.79
CA VAL A 131 -11.41 14.42 18.61
C VAL A 131 -11.05 13.97 17.19
N GLY A 132 -10.79 12.68 16.99
CA GLY A 132 -10.33 12.12 15.71
C GLY A 132 -9.37 10.95 15.90
N THR A 133 -8.69 10.53 14.83
CA THR A 133 -7.80 9.36 14.86
C THR A 133 -6.37 9.76 15.18
N TYR A 134 -5.67 8.95 15.96
CA TYR A 134 -4.29 9.19 16.38
C TYR A 134 -3.42 7.96 16.14
N ALA A 135 -2.22 8.14 15.59
CA ALA A 135 -1.26 7.06 15.34
C ALA A 135 0.15 7.46 15.76
N LEU A 136 0.98 6.49 16.17
CA LEU A 136 2.42 6.68 16.35
C LEU A 136 3.12 6.39 15.02
N VAL A 137 3.97 7.30 14.56
CA VAL A 137 4.61 7.25 13.25
C VAL A 137 6.09 7.62 13.35
N ASP A 138 6.89 7.16 12.39
CA ASP A 138 8.24 7.65 12.13
C ASP A 138 8.15 8.98 11.37
N SER A 139 8.46 10.09 12.04
CA SER A 139 8.35 11.43 11.49
C SER A 139 9.34 11.74 10.37
N LEU A 140 10.51 11.09 10.28
CA LEU A 140 11.40 11.32 9.13
C LEU A 140 10.76 10.85 7.83
N VAL A 141 9.98 9.77 7.90
CA VAL A 141 9.27 9.21 6.75
C VAL A 141 7.92 9.90 6.55
N PHE A 142 7.26 10.31 7.64
CA PHE A 142 5.96 11.01 7.60
C PHE A 142 6.06 12.50 7.24
N GLU A 143 7.21 13.14 7.45
CA GLU A 143 7.42 14.55 7.09
C GLU A 143 7.70 14.77 5.62
N GLY A 144 7.90 13.69 4.82
CA GLY A 144 8.09 13.72 3.36
C GLY A 144 8.68 15.06 2.91
N GLY A 145 9.96 15.26 3.23
CA GLY A 145 10.59 16.57 3.40
C GLY A 145 9.96 17.67 2.55
N THR A 146 9.55 18.77 3.19
CA THR A 146 8.91 19.90 2.53
C THR A 146 9.69 20.27 1.27
N ARG A 147 9.15 19.90 0.11
CA ARG A 147 9.80 20.15 -1.17
C ARG A 147 9.52 21.60 -1.55
N ASP A 148 10.57 22.41 -1.65
CA ASP A 148 10.43 23.76 -2.18
C ASP A 148 10.12 23.68 -3.68
N ILE A 149 8.85 23.90 -4.01
CA ILE A 149 8.36 23.92 -5.39
C ILE A 149 8.29 25.34 -5.97
N SER A 150 8.69 26.36 -5.22
CA SER A 150 8.50 27.77 -5.62
C SER A 150 9.30 28.15 -6.87
N GLU A 151 10.36 27.40 -7.18
CA GLU A 151 11.19 27.57 -8.39
C GLU A 151 10.77 26.65 -9.55
N LEU A 152 9.82 25.72 -9.34
CA LEU A 152 9.37 24.82 -10.39
C LEU A 152 8.52 25.54 -11.42
N ASN A 153 8.86 25.35 -12.70
CA ASN A 153 8.05 25.75 -13.82
C ASN A 153 7.43 24.49 -14.44
N PRO A 154 6.10 24.30 -14.37
CA PRO A 154 5.44 23.11 -14.90
C PRO A 154 5.75 22.78 -16.35
N SER A 155 5.99 23.79 -17.19
CA SER A 155 6.33 23.59 -18.61
C SER A 155 7.82 23.39 -18.88
N ASN A 156 8.66 23.34 -17.84
CA ASN A 156 10.12 23.25 -17.96
C ASN A 156 10.72 22.45 -16.80
N THR A 157 10.28 21.20 -16.69
CA THR A 157 10.87 20.15 -15.83
C THR A 157 11.40 19.02 -16.71
N PRO A 158 12.30 18.14 -16.21
CA PRO A 158 12.74 16.96 -16.96
C PRO A 158 11.55 16.18 -17.52
N TRP A 159 10.59 15.81 -16.66
CA TRP A 159 9.34 15.15 -17.05
C TRP A 159 8.59 15.86 -18.19
N ALA A 160 8.42 17.19 -18.11
CA ALA A 160 7.70 17.93 -19.15
C ALA A 160 8.47 18.05 -20.48
N MET A 161 9.78 17.80 -20.47
CA MET A 161 10.63 17.81 -21.65
C MET A 161 10.84 16.42 -22.27
N THR A 162 10.68 15.35 -21.48
CA THR A 162 10.97 13.97 -21.90
C THR A 162 9.70 13.17 -22.18
N CYS A 163 8.65 13.35 -21.39
CA CYS A 163 7.42 12.55 -21.46
C CYS A 163 6.29 13.28 -22.18
N ASP A 164 5.31 12.51 -22.68
CA ASP A 164 4.02 13.08 -23.07
C ASP A 164 3.24 13.48 -21.81
N THR A 165 3.04 14.78 -21.65
CA THR A 165 2.30 15.34 -20.50
C THR A 165 0.83 15.60 -20.80
N GLY A 166 0.36 15.25 -22.00
CA GLY A 166 -1.01 15.50 -22.44
C GLY A 166 -1.44 16.96 -22.21
N ASP A 167 -2.64 17.15 -21.66
CA ASP A 167 -3.21 18.46 -21.37
C ASP A 167 -2.99 18.90 -19.91
N ILE A 168 -2.44 18.03 -19.06
CA ILE A 168 -2.50 18.20 -17.60
C ILE A 168 -1.60 19.33 -17.09
N ILE A 169 -0.57 19.74 -17.85
CA ILE A 169 0.27 20.91 -17.51
C ILE A 169 -0.55 22.18 -17.32
N SER A 170 -1.63 22.34 -18.09
CA SER A 170 -2.50 23.52 -18.02
C SER A 170 -3.41 23.56 -16.79
N LEU A 171 -3.51 22.43 -16.07
CA LEU A 171 -4.39 22.25 -14.91
C LEU A 171 -3.65 22.38 -13.57
N ILE A 172 -2.32 22.50 -13.58
CA ILE A 172 -1.51 22.47 -12.37
C ILE A 172 -1.72 23.74 -11.52
N ASP A 173 -1.98 23.52 -10.24
CA ASP A 173 -2.07 24.53 -9.19
C ASP A 173 -0.91 24.33 -8.18
N LEU A 174 0.14 25.15 -8.30
CA LEU A 174 1.29 25.09 -7.40
C LEU A 174 0.94 25.49 -5.96
N ASP A 175 -0.02 26.40 -5.75
CA ASP A 175 -0.44 26.81 -4.41
C ASP A 175 -1.13 25.65 -3.69
N TYR A 176 -1.86 24.80 -4.43
CA TYR A 176 -2.45 23.58 -3.89
C TYR A 176 -1.38 22.58 -3.47
N ILE A 177 -0.34 22.37 -4.30
CA ILE A 177 0.76 21.46 -3.98
C ILE A 177 1.51 21.93 -2.72
N GLU A 178 1.85 23.22 -2.64
CA GLU A 178 2.55 23.79 -1.50
C GLU A 178 1.75 23.62 -0.20
N LYS A 179 0.43 23.81 -0.25
CA LYS A 179 -0.46 23.63 0.92
C LYS A 179 -0.65 22.17 1.31
N SER A 180 -0.59 21.26 0.35
CA SER A 180 -0.81 19.82 0.55
C SER A 180 0.39 19.15 1.21
N ASN A 181 1.61 19.61 0.90
CA ASN A 181 2.85 19.17 1.55
C ASN A 181 2.99 17.62 1.64
N GLY A 182 2.82 16.94 0.50
CA GLY A 182 2.94 15.48 0.40
C GLY A 182 1.67 14.70 0.76
N TYR A 183 0.65 15.36 1.34
CA TYR A 183 -0.67 14.79 1.60
C TYR A 183 -1.75 15.53 0.78
N PHE A 184 -2.34 14.82 -0.18
CA PHE A 184 -3.27 15.40 -1.14
C PHE A 184 -4.69 14.92 -0.88
N SER A 185 -5.56 15.86 -0.51
CA SER A 185 -7.02 15.66 -0.55
C SER A 185 -7.54 16.17 -1.88
N VAL A 186 -7.95 15.25 -2.76
CA VAL A 186 -8.21 15.51 -4.17
C VAL A 186 -9.70 15.43 -4.46
N THR A 187 -10.26 16.51 -4.97
CA THR A 187 -11.70 16.67 -5.23
C THR A 187 -12.04 16.90 -6.70
N ASN A 188 -11.04 17.18 -7.54
CA ASN A 188 -11.26 17.53 -8.94
C ASN A 188 -10.02 17.25 -9.81
N ALA A 189 -10.18 17.37 -11.14
CA ALA A 189 -9.15 17.05 -12.13
C ALA A 189 -7.91 17.96 -12.03
N SER A 190 -8.07 19.23 -11.62
CA SER A 190 -6.95 20.18 -11.50
C SER A 190 -6.07 19.85 -10.29
N GLU A 191 -6.69 19.51 -9.17
CA GLU A 191 -5.97 18.99 -8.00
C GLU A 191 -5.26 17.68 -8.35
N LEU A 192 -5.91 16.75 -9.04
CA LEU A 192 -5.31 15.48 -9.44
C LEU A 192 -4.12 15.67 -10.41
N ALA A 193 -4.24 16.57 -11.39
CA ALA A 193 -3.14 16.92 -12.28
C ALA A 193 -1.96 17.54 -11.53
N SER A 194 -2.24 18.29 -10.47
CA SER A 194 -1.22 18.88 -9.59
C SER A 194 -0.48 17.80 -8.80
N VAL A 195 -1.17 16.75 -8.35
CA VAL A 195 -0.55 15.58 -7.71
C VAL A 195 0.36 14.85 -8.70
N ALA A 196 -0.12 14.59 -9.92
CA ALA A 196 0.67 13.95 -10.96
C ALA A 196 1.97 14.72 -11.25
N PHE A 197 1.89 16.05 -11.35
CA PHE A 197 3.06 16.90 -11.48
C PHE A 197 4.01 16.81 -10.29
N TYR A 198 3.48 16.83 -9.06
CA TYR A 198 4.28 16.71 -7.85
C TYR A 198 5.07 15.39 -7.83
N VAL A 199 4.39 14.27 -8.10
CA VAL A 199 5.00 12.93 -8.18
C VAL A 199 6.05 12.88 -9.28
N ASN A 200 5.70 13.27 -10.50
CA ASN A 200 6.56 13.10 -11.68
C ASN A 200 7.79 14.01 -11.69
N THR A 201 7.84 15.01 -10.82
CA THR A 201 9.00 15.89 -10.72
C THR A 201 9.81 15.63 -9.46
N ASN A 202 9.37 14.71 -8.59
CA ASN A 202 10.05 14.44 -7.34
C ASN A 202 11.31 13.60 -7.58
N GLU A 203 12.48 14.16 -7.26
CA GLU A 203 13.78 13.51 -7.44
C GLU A 203 14.15 12.61 -6.25
N ASP A 204 13.52 12.80 -5.08
CA ASP A 204 13.82 12.10 -3.84
C ASP A 204 12.76 11.01 -3.52
N TYR A 205 12.30 10.28 -4.53
CA TYR A 205 11.23 9.27 -4.39
C TYR A 205 11.59 8.14 -3.40
N GLU A 206 12.88 7.84 -3.21
CA GLU A 206 13.36 6.85 -2.23
C GLU A 206 13.11 7.26 -0.77
N TYR A 207 12.96 8.57 -0.51
CA TYR A 207 12.84 9.13 0.83
C TYR A 207 11.53 9.89 1.04
N SER A 208 10.62 9.86 0.06
CA SER A 208 9.35 10.58 0.12
C SER A 208 8.19 9.66 -0.20
N THR A 209 7.19 9.70 0.68
CA THR A 209 5.93 8.98 0.51
C THR A 209 4.85 10.00 0.18
N THR A 210 4.18 9.82 -0.95
CA THR A 210 3.05 10.67 -1.34
C THR A 210 1.74 10.00 -0.96
N ILE A 211 0.88 10.71 -0.22
CA ILE A 211 -0.43 10.18 0.19
C ILE A 211 -1.52 10.93 -0.54
N ILE A 212 -2.42 10.19 -1.18
CA ILE A 212 -3.50 10.73 -2.00
C ILE A 212 -4.82 10.18 -1.48
N SER A 213 -5.75 11.06 -1.14
CA SER A 213 -7.12 10.75 -0.76
C SER A 213 -8.05 11.34 -1.80
N ILE A 214 -8.79 10.50 -2.53
CA ILE A 214 -9.83 10.94 -3.45
C ILE A 214 -11.10 11.18 -2.63
N GLU A 215 -11.63 12.40 -2.67
CA GLU A 215 -12.74 12.84 -1.82
C GLU A 215 -14.02 13.12 -2.62
N ASN A 216 -13.98 12.97 -3.94
CA ASN A 216 -15.11 13.09 -4.83
C ASN A 216 -14.89 12.23 -6.07
N ASP A 217 -15.97 11.93 -6.78
CA ASP A 217 -15.85 11.41 -8.13
C ASP A 217 -15.23 12.48 -9.04
N ILE A 218 -14.26 12.07 -9.87
CA ILE A 218 -13.51 12.97 -10.75
C ILE A 218 -13.76 12.57 -12.20
N ASP A 219 -14.16 13.55 -13.02
CA ASP A 219 -14.32 13.37 -14.47
C ASP A 219 -13.09 13.95 -15.19
N LEU A 220 -12.35 13.08 -15.89
CA LEU A 220 -11.18 13.41 -16.69
C LEU A 220 -11.51 13.53 -18.18
N SER A 221 -12.79 13.41 -18.56
CA SER A 221 -13.22 13.49 -19.95
C SER A 221 -12.81 14.81 -20.58
N GLY A 222 -12.19 14.73 -21.76
CA GLY A 222 -11.74 15.90 -22.51
C GLY A 222 -10.33 16.37 -22.16
N TYR A 223 -9.62 15.66 -21.28
CA TYR A 223 -8.19 15.84 -21.06
C TYR A 223 -7.42 14.64 -21.60
N ALA A 224 -6.40 14.89 -22.43
CA ALA A 224 -5.34 13.92 -22.64
C ALA A 224 -4.54 13.81 -21.32
N TRP A 225 -4.61 12.65 -20.68
CA TRP A 225 -4.01 12.44 -19.37
C TRP A 225 -2.58 11.93 -19.49
N ALA A 226 -1.75 12.24 -18.48
CA ALA A 226 -0.41 11.69 -18.34
C ALA A 226 -0.32 10.85 -17.05
N PRO A 227 0.31 9.66 -17.09
CA PRO A 227 0.48 8.82 -15.92
C PRO A 227 1.19 9.50 -14.75
N MET A 228 0.88 9.08 -13.51
CA MET A 228 1.72 9.35 -12.35
C MET A 228 2.77 8.25 -12.21
N GLY A 229 4.03 8.62 -12.05
CA GLY A 229 5.15 7.70 -12.09
C GLY A 229 5.61 7.43 -13.53
N TRP A 230 6.90 7.59 -13.80
CA TRP A 230 7.49 7.38 -15.13
C TRP A 230 8.95 6.95 -15.06
N THR A 231 9.48 6.45 -16.17
CA THR A 231 10.89 6.15 -16.35
C THR A 231 11.35 6.50 -17.76
N ASP A 232 12.55 7.08 -17.87
CA ASP A 232 13.32 7.22 -19.11
C ASP A 232 14.78 6.92 -18.78
N TYR A 233 15.12 5.63 -18.77
CA TYR A 233 16.40 5.13 -18.26
C TYR A 233 17.61 6.00 -18.69
N PRO A 234 18.41 6.49 -17.73
CA PRO A 234 18.47 6.10 -16.32
C PRO A 234 17.60 6.95 -15.37
N GLU A 235 16.74 7.84 -15.87
CA GLU A 235 15.85 8.65 -15.03
C GLU A 235 14.64 7.81 -14.59
N GLU A 236 14.41 7.78 -13.28
CA GLU A 236 13.45 6.93 -12.62
C GLU A 236 12.65 7.79 -11.64
N HIS A 237 11.35 7.88 -11.85
CA HIS A 237 10.44 8.64 -11.01
C HIS A 237 9.20 7.81 -10.71
N PRO A 238 9.33 6.68 -10.00
CA PRO A 238 8.16 5.88 -9.63
C PRO A 238 7.22 6.68 -8.72
N PHE A 239 5.93 6.37 -8.78
CA PHE A 239 5.01 6.79 -7.73
C PHE A 239 5.25 5.93 -6.49
N SER A 240 5.81 6.54 -5.44
CA SER A 240 6.00 5.95 -4.12
C SER A 240 4.98 6.51 -3.13
N GLY A 241 4.10 5.65 -2.62
CA GLY A 241 3.09 6.03 -1.63
C GLY A 241 1.76 5.32 -1.76
N TRP A 242 0.68 5.98 -1.36
CA TRP A 242 -0.64 5.34 -1.26
C TRP A 242 -1.75 6.22 -1.84
N ILE A 243 -2.69 5.58 -2.52
CA ILE A 243 -3.94 6.19 -2.97
C ILE A 243 -5.09 5.51 -2.24
N ASN A 244 -5.85 6.28 -1.48
CA ASN A 244 -7.16 5.87 -0.99
C ASN A 244 -8.24 6.52 -1.84
N GLY A 245 -8.99 5.71 -2.58
CA GLY A 245 -10.10 6.14 -3.40
C GLY A 245 -11.34 6.51 -2.60
N ASN A 246 -11.45 6.12 -1.32
CA ASN A 246 -12.64 6.29 -0.47
C ASN A 246 -13.95 5.87 -1.16
N SER A 247 -13.90 4.82 -1.99
CA SER A 247 -15.00 4.33 -2.83
C SER A 247 -15.48 5.29 -3.93
N HIS A 248 -14.66 6.28 -4.30
CA HIS A 248 -14.94 7.20 -5.40
C HIS A 248 -14.52 6.65 -6.76
N THR A 249 -15.09 7.27 -7.80
CA THR A 249 -14.83 6.93 -9.19
C THR A 249 -14.04 8.03 -9.90
N ILE A 250 -12.96 7.66 -10.58
CA ILE A 250 -12.31 8.47 -11.61
C ILE A 250 -12.82 8.00 -12.97
N SER A 251 -13.37 8.89 -13.78
CA SER A 251 -14.01 8.56 -15.05
C SER A 251 -13.37 9.26 -16.25
N GLY A 252 -13.46 8.64 -17.43
CA GLY A 252 -13.04 9.26 -18.69
C GLY A 252 -11.52 9.39 -18.88
N LEU A 253 -10.72 8.62 -18.13
CA LEU A 253 -9.27 8.57 -18.26
C LEU A 253 -8.88 8.22 -19.70
N THR A 254 -8.17 9.11 -20.39
CA THR A 254 -7.69 8.88 -21.75
C THR A 254 -6.19 9.09 -21.83
N ILE A 255 -5.43 8.05 -22.16
CA ILE A 255 -3.98 8.10 -22.35
C ILE A 255 -3.68 7.44 -23.70
N ASP A 256 -3.02 8.16 -24.61
CA ASP A 256 -2.53 7.64 -25.89
C ASP A 256 -1.03 7.93 -26.02
N SER A 257 -0.21 7.07 -25.41
CA SER A 257 1.24 7.19 -25.40
C SER A 257 1.90 6.08 -26.24
N ASN A 258 3.16 6.30 -26.63
CA ASN A 258 4.04 5.26 -27.17
C ASN A 258 5.08 4.79 -26.15
N ASP A 259 5.02 5.29 -24.91
CA ASP A 259 5.94 4.95 -23.83
C ASP A 259 5.61 3.58 -23.23
N SER A 260 6.52 3.06 -22.42
CA SER A 260 6.26 1.90 -21.57
C SER A 260 5.69 2.35 -20.22
N ASP A 261 5.14 1.40 -19.46
CA ASP A 261 4.65 1.62 -18.09
C ASP A 261 3.55 2.69 -18.10
N VAL A 262 2.41 2.34 -18.71
CA VAL A 262 1.31 3.28 -18.95
C VAL A 262 0.03 2.81 -18.27
N GLY A 263 -0.52 3.70 -17.44
CA GLY A 263 -1.80 3.55 -16.74
C GLY A 263 -2.16 4.84 -16.02
N PHE A 264 -3.20 4.83 -15.18
CA PHE A 264 -3.43 5.93 -14.24
C PHE A 264 -2.16 6.24 -13.42
N ILE A 265 -1.47 5.17 -13.01
CA ILE A 265 -0.10 5.14 -12.52
C ILE A 265 0.74 4.46 -13.60
N GLY A 266 1.87 5.06 -13.99
CA GLY A 266 2.78 4.47 -14.96
C GLY A 266 3.62 3.39 -14.30
N TRP A 267 4.58 3.81 -13.49
CA TRP A 267 5.39 2.92 -12.63
C TRP A 267 5.13 3.20 -11.15
N GLY A 268 4.64 2.19 -10.43
CA GLY A 268 4.24 2.29 -9.02
C GLY A 268 5.08 1.43 -8.07
N LEU A 269 5.55 2.06 -6.99
CA LEU A 269 6.03 1.46 -5.74
C LEU A 269 5.01 1.78 -4.64
N CYS A 270 3.74 1.44 -4.91
CA CYS A 270 2.61 2.04 -4.22
C CYS A 270 1.52 1.04 -3.88
N SER A 271 0.62 1.47 -2.99
CA SER A 271 -0.66 0.78 -2.74
C SER A 271 -1.85 1.62 -3.19
N VAL A 272 -2.92 0.96 -3.63
CA VAL A 272 -4.17 1.60 -4.04
C VAL A 272 -5.35 0.87 -3.38
N TYR A 273 -6.25 1.65 -2.81
CA TYR A 273 -7.41 1.14 -2.06
C TYR A 273 -8.70 1.79 -2.55
N ASP A 274 -9.79 1.04 -2.61
CA ASP A 274 -11.17 1.54 -2.76
C ASP A 274 -11.39 2.53 -3.93
N LEU A 275 -10.78 2.27 -5.10
CA LEU A 275 -10.84 3.16 -6.26
C LEU A 275 -11.49 2.47 -7.45
N THR A 276 -12.42 3.17 -8.12
CA THR A 276 -12.98 2.74 -9.41
C THR A 276 -12.49 3.64 -10.55
N LEU A 277 -11.97 3.04 -11.62
CA LEU A 277 -11.66 3.70 -12.89
C LEU A 277 -12.71 3.31 -13.93
N ASN A 278 -13.53 4.27 -14.37
CA ASN A 278 -14.63 4.01 -15.29
C ASN A 278 -14.39 4.66 -16.67
N ASN A 279 -14.76 3.97 -17.75
CA ASN A 279 -14.70 4.48 -19.11
C ASN A 279 -13.27 4.94 -19.47
N ALA A 280 -12.28 4.13 -19.10
CA ALA A 280 -10.88 4.38 -19.37
C ALA A 280 -10.50 3.94 -20.80
N SER A 281 -9.58 4.66 -21.43
CA SER A 281 -8.96 4.30 -22.70
C SER A 281 -7.47 4.53 -22.59
N VAL A 282 -6.69 3.47 -22.43
CA VAL A 282 -5.26 3.53 -22.19
C VAL A 282 -4.52 2.81 -23.31
N SER A 283 -3.59 3.48 -23.99
CA SER A 283 -2.65 2.84 -24.89
C SER A 283 -1.21 3.26 -24.63
N GLY A 284 -0.33 2.27 -24.72
CA GLY A 284 1.12 2.38 -24.55
C GLY A 284 1.84 1.32 -25.40
N SER A 285 3.15 1.19 -25.19
CA SER A 285 3.99 0.18 -25.84
C SER A 285 4.05 -1.12 -25.02
N ASP A 286 4.81 -1.13 -23.93
CA ASP A 286 4.97 -2.23 -22.97
C ASP A 286 4.37 -1.86 -21.60
N CYS A 287 4.02 -2.86 -20.79
CA CYS A 287 3.42 -2.72 -19.45
C CYS A 287 2.25 -1.72 -19.44
N VAL A 288 1.08 -2.15 -19.92
CA VAL A 288 -0.09 -1.26 -20.02
C VAL A 288 -1.26 -1.83 -19.23
N GLY A 289 -1.82 -1.04 -18.34
CA GLY A 289 -3.01 -1.37 -17.55
C GLY A 289 -3.87 -0.14 -17.31
N VAL A 290 -5.15 -0.32 -16.97
CA VAL A 290 -6.00 0.84 -16.65
C VAL A 290 -5.51 1.55 -15.38
N LEU A 291 -5.21 0.78 -14.32
CA LEU A 291 -4.77 1.32 -13.04
C LEU A 291 -3.26 1.54 -13.00
N VAL A 292 -2.45 0.51 -13.27
CA VAL A 292 -0.99 0.60 -13.23
C VAL A 292 -0.37 0.02 -14.50
N GLY A 293 0.62 0.69 -15.08
CA GLY A 293 1.46 0.11 -16.12
C GLY A 293 2.35 -0.99 -15.55
N GLN A 294 3.27 -0.63 -14.68
CA GLN A 294 4.14 -1.53 -13.92
C GLN A 294 4.00 -1.31 -12.40
N ALA A 295 3.67 -2.37 -11.67
CA ALA A 295 3.54 -2.37 -10.21
C ALA A 295 4.63 -3.23 -9.56
N ILE A 296 5.44 -2.67 -8.68
CA ILE A 296 6.46 -3.41 -7.92
C ILE A 296 6.22 -3.19 -6.43
N GLY A 297 5.83 -4.25 -5.72
CA GLY A 297 5.41 -4.13 -4.32
C GLY A 297 4.04 -3.45 -4.14
N GLY A 298 3.58 -3.43 -2.90
CA GLY A 298 2.34 -2.77 -2.51
C GLY A 298 1.07 -3.62 -2.63
N GLU A 299 -0.02 -3.03 -2.15
CA GLU A 299 -1.34 -3.66 -2.04
C GLU A 299 -2.36 -2.95 -2.92
N TYR A 300 -3.20 -3.74 -3.57
CA TYR A 300 -4.27 -3.27 -4.42
C TYR A 300 -5.55 -3.93 -3.93
N LEU A 301 -6.33 -3.20 -3.13
CA LEU A 301 -7.53 -3.73 -2.48
C LEU A 301 -8.77 -3.01 -2.98
N ASN A 302 -9.81 -3.78 -3.31
CA ASN A 302 -11.11 -3.24 -3.74
C ASN A 302 -11.00 -2.21 -4.87
N CYS A 303 -10.11 -2.48 -5.84
CA CYS A 303 -9.89 -1.63 -7.01
C CYS A 303 -10.62 -2.18 -8.23
N HIS A 304 -11.26 -1.30 -8.99
CA HIS A 304 -12.10 -1.70 -10.12
C HIS A 304 -11.81 -0.89 -11.38
N ALA A 305 -11.88 -1.53 -12.55
CA ALA A 305 -11.69 -0.85 -13.83
C ALA A 305 -12.73 -1.25 -14.88
N GLU A 306 -13.16 -0.28 -15.69
CA GLU A 306 -13.92 -0.47 -16.93
C GLU A 306 -13.25 0.33 -18.05
N GLY A 307 -13.10 -0.27 -19.24
CA GLY A 307 -12.52 0.45 -20.38
C GLY A 307 -11.83 -0.40 -21.42
N THR A 308 -10.81 0.17 -22.04
CA THR A 308 -9.99 -0.50 -23.05
C THR A 308 -8.50 -0.24 -22.82
N VAL A 309 -7.70 -1.29 -23.02
CA VAL A 309 -6.24 -1.23 -22.96
C VAL A 309 -5.65 -1.70 -24.29
N ARG A 310 -4.61 -1.03 -24.79
CA ARG A 310 -3.82 -1.49 -25.94
C ARG A 310 -2.32 -1.40 -25.64
N GLY A 311 -1.61 -2.51 -25.84
CA GLY A 311 -0.17 -2.63 -25.61
C GLY A 311 0.32 -4.07 -25.80
N ASN A 312 1.60 -4.32 -25.56
CA ASN A 312 2.20 -5.65 -25.66
C ASN A 312 2.04 -6.45 -24.35
N MET A 313 2.73 -6.07 -23.27
CA MET A 313 2.47 -6.60 -21.92
C MET A 313 1.26 -5.89 -21.29
N ALA A 314 0.08 -6.13 -21.89
CA ALA A 314 -1.16 -5.47 -21.54
C ALA A 314 -2.03 -6.35 -20.63
N GLY A 315 -2.47 -5.78 -19.51
CA GLY A 315 -3.45 -6.39 -18.61
C GLY A 315 -4.68 -5.51 -18.43
N SER A 316 -5.73 -6.05 -17.82
CA SER A 316 -7.02 -5.34 -17.67
C SER A 316 -6.93 -4.24 -16.61
N LEU A 317 -6.37 -4.55 -15.44
CA LEU A 317 -6.16 -3.60 -14.34
C LEU A 317 -4.70 -3.16 -14.27
N ILE A 318 -3.75 -4.11 -14.29
CA ILE A 318 -2.31 -3.86 -14.20
C ILE A 318 -1.61 -4.45 -15.43
N GLY A 319 -0.65 -3.74 -16.02
CA GLY A 319 0.19 -4.28 -17.09
C GLY A 319 1.06 -5.42 -16.57
N TYR A 320 2.12 -5.10 -15.84
CA TYR A 320 3.01 -6.07 -15.21
C TYR A 320 3.16 -5.82 -13.71
N GLU A 321 3.09 -6.88 -12.91
CA GLU A 321 3.32 -6.81 -11.47
C GLU A 321 4.37 -7.79 -10.95
N ALA A 322 5.09 -7.36 -9.92
CA ALA A 322 5.97 -8.21 -9.12
C ALA A 322 5.79 -7.93 -7.63
N SER A 323 5.67 -9.01 -6.83
CA SER A 323 5.58 -8.94 -5.37
C SER A 323 4.45 -8.06 -4.83
N ILE A 324 3.29 -8.06 -5.48
CA ILE A 324 2.11 -7.30 -5.03
C ILE A 324 1.05 -8.22 -4.45
N THR A 325 0.13 -7.63 -3.68
CA THR A 325 -1.13 -8.27 -3.29
C THR A 325 -2.29 -7.64 -4.03
N MET A 326 -3.14 -8.45 -4.67
CA MET A 326 -4.43 -8.02 -5.21
C MET A 326 -5.57 -8.74 -4.49
N LYS A 327 -6.55 -7.99 -3.98
CA LYS A 327 -7.69 -8.57 -3.26
C LYS A 327 -8.96 -7.78 -3.54
N ASP A 328 -10.05 -8.52 -3.76
CA ASP A 328 -11.37 -7.95 -4.06
C ASP A 328 -11.35 -6.99 -5.27
N CYS A 329 -10.38 -7.15 -6.18
CA CYS A 329 -10.25 -6.34 -7.39
C CYS A 329 -11.04 -6.96 -8.56
N SER A 330 -11.47 -6.11 -9.50
CA SER A 330 -12.20 -6.57 -10.69
C SER A 330 -11.94 -5.66 -11.90
N ALA A 331 -12.09 -6.20 -13.10
CA ALA A 331 -11.97 -5.43 -14.33
C ALA A 331 -12.93 -5.93 -15.41
N ASP A 332 -13.66 -5.01 -16.05
CA ASP A 332 -14.40 -5.23 -17.29
C ASP A 332 -13.74 -4.39 -18.39
N VAL A 333 -12.57 -4.87 -18.85
CA VAL A 333 -11.69 -4.14 -19.76
C VAL A 333 -11.39 -4.99 -20.98
N LEU A 334 -11.53 -4.40 -22.16
CA LEU A 334 -11.08 -5.02 -23.40
C LEU A 334 -9.58 -4.78 -23.57
N VAL A 335 -8.80 -5.86 -23.53
CA VAL A 335 -7.35 -5.81 -23.75
C VAL A 335 -7.08 -6.18 -25.21
N ASN A 336 -6.46 -5.27 -25.96
CA ASN A 336 -6.20 -5.41 -27.40
C ASN A 336 -7.45 -5.77 -28.23
N GLY A 337 -8.63 -5.33 -27.77
CA GLY A 337 -9.91 -5.55 -28.42
C GLY A 337 -10.62 -6.87 -28.05
N GLU A 338 -10.08 -7.64 -27.11
CA GLU A 338 -10.66 -8.91 -26.65
C GLU A 338 -10.97 -8.87 -25.16
N LEU A 339 -11.89 -9.73 -24.71
CA LEU A 339 -12.13 -9.95 -23.28
C LEU A 339 -10.88 -10.56 -22.65
N PHE A 340 -10.60 -10.15 -21.42
CA PHE A 340 -9.39 -10.54 -20.71
C PHE A 340 -9.76 -11.05 -19.32
N ASP A 341 -9.54 -12.35 -19.06
CA ASP A 341 -10.03 -13.05 -17.87
C ASP A 341 -9.15 -12.85 -16.62
N PHE A 342 -8.02 -12.16 -16.76
CA PHE A 342 -7.03 -11.94 -15.70
C PHE A 342 -6.99 -10.46 -15.30
N LEU A 343 -6.51 -10.13 -14.11
CA LEU A 343 -6.33 -8.72 -13.71
C LEU A 343 -5.06 -8.12 -14.30
N SER A 344 -4.09 -8.97 -14.65
CA SER A 344 -2.84 -8.55 -15.24
C SER A 344 -2.33 -9.43 -16.38
N TRP A 345 -1.37 -8.90 -17.14
CA TRP A 345 -0.63 -9.70 -18.12
C TRP A 345 0.17 -10.81 -17.42
N ASN A 346 0.75 -10.52 -16.27
CA ASN A 346 1.64 -11.44 -15.58
C ASN A 346 0.88 -12.67 -15.02
N GLU A 347 -0.33 -12.48 -14.50
CA GLU A 347 -1.24 -13.56 -14.10
C GLU A 347 -1.60 -14.47 -15.28
N LYS A 348 -1.91 -13.87 -16.44
CA LYS A 348 -2.18 -14.61 -17.67
C LYS A 348 -1.00 -15.48 -18.08
N GLU A 349 0.20 -14.92 -18.19
CA GLU A 349 1.40 -15.67 -18.59
C GLU A 349 1.70 -16.82 -17.62
N LYS A 350 1.54 -16.61 -16.31
CA LYS A 350 1.68 -17.67 -15.31
C LYS A 350 0.67 -18.80 -15.53
N SER A 351 -0.57 -18.47 -15.87
CA SER A 351 -1.64 -19.45 -16.10
C SER A 351 -1.41 -20.35 -17.32
N GLU A 352 -0.64 -19.87 -18.30
CA GLU A 352 -0.34 -20.60 -19.54
C GLU A 352 0.84 -21.58 -19.39
N ILE A 353 1.58 -21.51 -18.28
CA ILE A 353 2.72 -22.40 -18.01
C ILE A 353 2.23 -23.77 -17.51
N ILE A 354 2.58 -24.81 -18.26
CA ILE A 354 2.22 -26.21 -17.95
C ILE A 354 3.44 -26.97 -17.44
N ILE A 355 3.30 -27.57 -16.26
CA ILE A 355 4.28 -28.50 -15.69
C ILE A 355 3.75 -29.93 -15.85
N GLU A 356 4.27 -30.66 -16.85
CA GLU A 356 3.79 -31.99 -17.24
C GLU A 356 4.07 -33.07 -16.17
N ASP A 357 5.24 -33.02 -15.54
CA ASP A 357 5.70 -34.00 -14.55
C ASP A 357 6.08 -33.27 -13.24
N PRO A 358 5.10 -32.89 -12.40
CA PRO A 358 5.39 -32.17 -11.16
C PRO A 358 6.21 -33.03 -10.20
N VAL A 359 7.17 -32.39 -9.53
CA VAL A 359 7.98 -32.98 -8.47
C VAL A 359 7.07 -33.51 -7.37
N THR A 360 7.32 -34.73 -6.91
CA THR A 360 6.61 -35.26 -5.75
C THR A 360 7.30 -34.85 -4.46
N ILE A 361 6.65 -34.05 -3.65
CA ILE A 361 7.05 -33.71 -2.28
C ILE A 361 6.18 -34.45 -1.26
N THR A 362 6.73 -34.71 -0.07
CA THR A 362 6.06 -35.44 1.01
C THR A 362 6.14 -34.68 2.32
N MET A 363 5.21 -34.90 3.24
CA MET A 363 5.22 -34.31 4.58
C MET A 363 5.07 -35.40 5.65
N ASP A 364 5.82 -35.27 6.74
CA ASP A 364 5.75 -36.17 7.89
C ASP A 364 4.71 -35.71 8.94
N ALA A 365 4.63 -36.45 10.05
CA ALA A 365 3.65 -36.20 11.12
C ALA A 365 3.94 -34.91 11.91
N GLU A 366 5.17 -34.38 11.79
CA GLU A 366 5.63 -33.15 12.40
C GLU A 366 5.53 -31.96 11.43
N TYR A 367 4.87 -32.12 10.28
CA TYR A 367 4.74 -31.10 9.22
C TYR A 367 6.07 -30.70 8.56
N THR A 368 7.09 -31.57 8.61
CA THR A 368 8.33 -31.38 7.84
C THR A 368 8.10 -31.87 6.41
N VAL A 369 8.19 -30.95 5.47
CA VAL A 369 8.13 -31.22 4.03
C VAL A 369 9.49 -31.65 3.53
N THR A 370 9.54 -32.63 2.63
CA THR A 370 10.75 -33.17 2.01
C THR A 370 10.57 -33.25 0.49
N ARG A 371 11.63 -32.92 -0.26
CA ARG A 371 11.69 -33.08 -1.72
C ARG A 371 12.84 -34.01 -2.15
N PRO A 372 12.73 -34.64 -3.33
CA PRO A 372 13.87 -35.31 -3.97
C PRO A 372 14.89 -34.29 -4.52
N GLU A 373 15.98 -34.81 -5.08
CA GLU A 373 16.82 -34.04 -5.99
C GLU A 373 15.98 -33.62 -7.21
N VAL A 374 16.07 -32.34 -7.58
CA VAL A 374 15.34 -31.75 -8.69
C VAL A 374 16.38 -31.24 -9.68
N THR A 375 16.26 -31.64 -10.95
CA THR A 375 17.17 -31.24 -12.02
C THR A 375 16.37 -30.61 -13.16
N GLY A 376 17.01 -29.74 -13.94
CA GLY A 376 16.35 -29.06 -15.08
C GLY A 376 15.59 -27.79 -14.72
N TYR A 377 15.52 -27.44 -13.43
CA TYR A 377 14.96 -26.19 -12.93
C TYR A 377 16.07 -25.33 -12.31
N GLN A 378 15.81 -24.02 -12.22
CA GLN A 378 16.65 -23.05 -11.52
C GLN A 378 15.80 -22.27 -10.52
N ASN A 379 16.45 -21.72 -9.49
CA ASN A 379 15.81 -20.91 -8.45
C ASN A 379 14.69 -21.65 -7.74
N LEU A 380 14.98 -22.86 -7.25
CA LEU A 380 14.01 -23.62 -6.47
C LEU A 380 13.62 -22.84 -5.22
N GLY A 381 12.32 -22.80 -4.92
CA GLY A 381 11.80 -22.12 -3.74
C GLY A 381 10.77 -22.96 -2.98
N TRP A 382 10.76 -22.87 -1.65
CA TRP A 382 9.62 -23.30 -0.85
C TRP A 382 8.61 -22.17 -0.81
N MET A 383 7.38 -22.48 -1.18
CA MET A 383 6.25 -21.58 -1.07
C MET A 383 5.32 -22.08 0.04
N VAL A 384 4.91 -21.16 0.93
CA VAL A 384 3.90 -21.44 1.96
C VAL A 384 2.78 -20.42 1.84
N ILE A 385 1.56 -20.94 1.71
CA ILE A 385 0.32 -20.18 1.72
C ILE A 385 -0.38 -20.48 3.04
N TYR A 386 -0.85 -19.45 3.74
CA TYR A 386 -1.63 -19.55 4.96
C TYR A 386 -2.99 -18.89 4.73
N ASN A 387 -4.07 -19.66 4.88
CA ASN A 387 -5.46 -19.22 4.62
C ASN A 387 -5.64 -18.50 3.28
N GLY A 388 -4.92 -18.93 2.24
CA GLY A 388 -4.96 -18.36 0.90
C GLY A 388 -3.99 -17.20 0.64
N GLU A 389 -3.21 -16.78 1.64
CA GLU A 389 -2.23 -15.69 1.51
C GLU A 389 -0.80 -16.22 1.53
N GLU A 390 0.06 -15.70 0.64
CA GLU A 390 1.48 -16.03 0.64
C GLU A 390 2.14 -15.50 1.92
N VAL A 391 2.77 -16.39 2.69
CA VAL A 391 3.49 -16.05 3.93
C VAL A 391 4.97 -16.42 3.90
N LEU A 392 5.41 -17.09 2.83
CA LEU A 392 6.80 -17.44 2.62
C LEU A 392 7.06 -17.81 1.16
N HIS A 393 8.02 -17.15 0.54
CA HIS A 393 8.74 -17.67 -0.62
C HIS A 393 10.24 -17.62 -0.34
N ARG A 394 10.89 -18.78 -0.23
CA ARG A 394 12.31 -18.83 0.12
C ARG A 394 13.10 -19.83 -0.69
N ASN A 395 14.39 -19.55 -0.89
CA ASN A 395 15.30 -20.43 -1.60
C ASN A 395 15.32 -21.86 -1.01
N ALA A 396 15.20 -22.85 -1.91
CA ALA A 396 15.20 -24.27 -1.64
C ALA A 396 16.31 -25.03 -2.39
N GLU A 397 17.18 -24.36 -3.17
CA GLU A 397 18.15 -25.01 -4.09
C GLU A 397 19.00 -26.10 -3.42
N ASN A 398 19.50 -25.82 -2.21
CA ASN A 398 20.34 -26.74 -1.42
C ASN A 398 19.60 -27.31 -0.19
N GLU A 399 18.29 -27.16 -0.13
CA GLU A 399 17.48 -27.58 1.00
C GLU A 399 16.49 -28.67 0.59
N TYR A 400 16.69 -29.86 1.15
CA TYR A 400 15.91 -31.05 0.82
C TYR A 400 14.70 -31.25 1.73
N SER A 401 14.67 -30.56 2.88
CA SER A 401 13.59 -30.63 3.84
C SER A 401 13.35 -29.29 4.50
N TYR A 402 12.09 -28.96 4.75
CA TYR A 402 11.69 -27.72 5.39
C TYR A 402 10.48 -27.92 6.30
N GLN A 403 10.51 -27.32 7.48
CA GLN A 403 9.37 -27.23 8.40
C GLN A 403 9.04 -25.75 8.56
N TYR A 404 7.82 -25.35 8.20
CA TYR A 404 7.36 -23.99 8.46
C TYR A 404 7.24 -23.78 9.97
N PHE A 405 7.73 -22.65 10.47
CA PHE A 405 7.90 -22.45 11.92
C PHE A 405 6.62 -22.01 12.62
N ALA A 406 5.66 -21.42 11.88
CA ALA A 406 4.43 -20.91 12.48
C ALA A 406 3.47 -22.05 12.76
N ASN A 407 2.70 -21.89 13.83
CA ASN A 407 1.79 -22.89 14.36
C ASN A 407 0.41 -22.29 14.69
N ASP A 408 0.05 -21.23 13.98
CA ASP A 408 -1.21 -20.53 14.17
C ASP A 408 -2.37 -21.38 13.65
N PRO A 409 -3.54 -21.38 14.31
CA PRO A 409 -4.70 -22.12 13.82
C PRO A 409 -5.14 -21.64 12.44
N GLY A 410 -5.24 -22.56 11.48
CA GLY A 410 -5.58 -22.24 10.09
C GLY A 410 -5.11 -23.30 9.11
N THR A 411 -5.30 -23.03 7.83
CA THR A 411 -4.91 -23.92 6.73
C THR A 411 -3.61 -23.46 6.10
N TYR A 412 -2.67 -24.38 5.96
CA TYR A 412 -1.39 -24.17 5.31
C TYR A 412 -1.31 -25.01 4.05
N GLU A 413 -0.80 -24.41 2.97
CA GLU A 413 -0.45 -25.09 1.73
C GLU A 413 1.04 -24.88 1.47
N ILE A 414 1.76 -25.97 1.15
CA ILE A 414 3.19 -25.92 0.85
C ILE A 414 3.45 -26.61 -0.48
N TYR A 415 4.21 -25.94 -1.34
CA TYR A 415 4.69 -26.49 -2.61
C TYR A 415 6.09 -25.97 -2.96
N LEU A 416 6.71 -26.62 -3.94
CA LEU A 416 7.99 -26.22 -4.50
C LEU A 416 7.74 -25.32 -5.72
N THR A 417 8.43 -24.20 -5.80
CA THR A 417 8.43 -23.29 -6.94
C THR A 417 9.75 -23.37 -7.71
N ALA A 418 9.74 -22.94 -8.96
CA ALA A 418 10.94 -22.67 -9.74
C ALA A 418 10.70 -21.53 -10.74
N TYR A 419 11.78 -20.95 -11.26
CA TYR A 419 11.71 -19.94 -12.31
C TYR A 419 11.63 -20.61 -13.70
N VAL A 420 10.49 -20.49 -14.36
CA VAL A 420 10.17 -21.10 -15.66
C VAL A 420 9.59 -20.04 -16.58
N SER A 421 10.15 -19.91 -17.79
CA SER A 421 9.64 -18.97 -18.81
C SER A 421 9.44 -17.53 -18.33
N GLY A 422 10.31 -17.05 -17.44
CA GLY A 422 10.22 -15.68 -16.90
C GLY A 422 9.44 -15.56 -15.58
N GLN A 423 8.86 -16.66 -15.07
CA GLN A 423 7.91 -16.63 -13.96
C GLN A 423 8.27 -17.63 -12.86
N TYR A 424 7.99 -17.28 -11.60
CA TYR A 424 7.94 -18.26 -10.52
C TYR A 424 6.61 -19.01 -10.58
N VAL A 425 6.66 -20.33 -10.75
CA VAL A 425 5.48 -21.20 -10.83
C VAL A 425 5.61 -22.41 -9.91
N PRO A 426 4.49 -22.99 -9.43
CA PRO A 426 4.50 -24.27 -8.73
C PRO A 426 5.03 -25.37 -9.65
N ILE A 427 6.02 -26.14 -9.20
CA ILE A 427 6.59 -27.28 -9.93
C ILE A 427 6.38 -28.61 -9.21
N SER A 428 5.65 -28.64 -8.09
CA SER A 428 5.35 -29.85 -7.33
C SER A 428 3.85 -30.04 -7.11
N ASN A 429 3.47 -31.19 -6.54
CA ASN A 429 2.18 -31.27 -5.86
C ASN A 429 2.12 -30.29 -4.68
N THR A 430 0.92 -29.83 -4.36
CA THR A 430 0.63 -29.04 -3.15
C THR A 430 0.32 -29.98 -1.98
N LEU A 431 0.95 -29.74 -0.84
CA LEU A 431 0.65 -30.40 0.42
C LEU A 431 -0.16 -29.44 1.29
N THR A 432 -1.28 -29.91 1.85
CA THR A 432 -2.16 -29.10 2.69
C THR A 432 -2.27 -29.72 4.08
N TYR A 433 -2.20 -28.89 5.12
CA TYR A 433 -2.51 -29.28 6.50
C TYR A 433 -3.25 -28.17 7.24
N THR A 434 -3.92 -28.55 8.32
CA THR A 434 -4.67 -27.61 9.17
C THR A 434 -4.21 -27.76 10.61
N ILE A 435 -3.99 -26.63 11.27
CA ILE A 435 -3.77 -26.57 12.71
C ILE A 435 -5.09 -26.12 13.35
N GLU A 436 -5.59 -26.90 14.32
CA GLU A 436 -6.85 -26.63 15.03
C GLU A 436 -6.72 -25.56 16.12
#